data_AF-A0A2V9LZD2-F1
#
_entry.id   AF-A0A2V9LZD2-F1
#
_cell.length_a   1.000
_cell.length_b   1.000
_cell.length_c   1.000
_cell.angle_alpha   90.00
_cell.angle_beta   90.00
_cell.angle_gamma   90.00
#
_symmetry.space_group_name_H-M   'P 1'
#
loop_
_entity.id
_entity.type
_entity.pdbx_description
1 polymer ?
#
loop_
_entity_poly.entity_id
_entity_poly.type
_entity_poly.pdbx_seq_one_letter_code
_entity_poly.pdbx_strand_id
1 'polypeptide(L)'
;MMGVDEGPAAYRATGFLHSFSPTAPSDDLVVPLKPRMFRLNAVFDNEAWTCYARVKQLGAKMQLVVSDSYGYDNWPGYNQYKSAWETTIADLVAQADSLGFADIEWDMWNEPNYSQFWRASTQQFY
;
A
#
# COMPACT_ATOMS: atom_id res chain seq x y z
N MET A 1 -30.36 2.91 -27.59
CA MET A 1 -29.37 3.88 -27.08
C MET A 1 -28.01 3.33 -27.44
N MET A 2 -27.24 4.01 -28.30
CA MET A 2 -25.81 3.72 -28.43
C MET A 2 -25.12 4.32 -27.19
N GLY A 3 -24.27 3.52 -26.53
CA GLY A 3 -23.58 3.92 -25.31
C GLY A 3 -22.70 5.15 -25.54
N VAL A 4 -22.57 5.98 -24.51
CA VAL A 4 -21.63 7.11 -24.48
C VAL A 4 -20.20 6.55 -24.58
N ASP A 5 -19.38 7.13 -25.45
CA ASP A 5 -17.94 6.83 -25.50
C ASP A 5 -17.25 7.51 -24.32
N GLU A 6 -16.81 6.71 -23.35
CA GLU A 6 -16.11 7.15 -22.13
C GLU A 6 -14.57 7.21 -22.33
N GLY A 7 -14.09 7.06 -23.56
CA GLY A 7 -12.68 7.08 -23.92
C GLY A 7 -12.01 5.70 -23.87
N PRO A 8 -10.68 5.66 -24.13
CA PRO A 8 -9.96 4.39 -24.22
C PRO A 8 -9.88 3.66 -22.88
N ALA A 9 -9.88 2.32 -22.93
CA ALA A 9 -9.72 1.48 -21.76
C ALA A 9 -8.39 1.78 -21.04
N ALA A 10 -8.47 2.38 -19.85
CA ALA A 10 -7.29 2.79 -19.07
C ALA A 10 -6.84 1.73 -18.03
N TYR A 11 -7.60 0.64 -17.87
CA TYR A 11 -7.32 -0.45 -16.89
C TYR A 11 -7.26 0.05 -15.44
N ARG A 12 -8.01 1.11 -15.12
CA ARG A 12 -7.91 1.85 -13.84
C ARG A 12 -8.17 0.99 -12.61
N ALA A 13 -8.91 -0.11 -12.76
CA ALA A 13 -9.24 -1.05 -11.68
C ALA A 13 -8.34 -2.29 -11.62
N THR A 14 -7.25 -2.34 -12.40
CA THR A 14 -6.32 -3.48 -12.34
C THR A 14 -5.27 -3.21 -11.28
N GLY A 15 -5.56 -3.61 -10.04
CA GLY A 15 -4.62 -3.55 -8.94
C GLY A 15 -4.71 -4.77 -8.05
N PHE A 16 -3.66 -5.02 -7.28
CA PHE A 16 -3.53 -6.18 -6.42
C PHE A 16 -3.19 -5.74 -5.01
N LEU A 17 -3.84 -6.35 -4.04
CA LEU A 17 -3.56 -6.19 -2.61
C LEU A 17 -2.81 -7.45 -2.17
N HIS A 18 -1.54 -7.29 -1.79
CA HIS A 18 -0.61 -8.38 -1.46
C HIS A 18 -0.50 -9.45 -2.57
N SER A 19 -0.03 -10.64 -2.19
CA SER A 19 0.07 -11.82 -3.07
C SER A 19 1.03 -11.62 -4.25
N PHE A 20 2.08 -10.84 -4.01
CA PHE A 20 3.07 -10.48 -5.01
C PHE A 20 4.46 -10.54 -4.40
N SER A 21 5.36 -11.30 -5.03
CA SER A 21 6.76 -11.42 -4.61
C SER A 21 7.70 -10.99 -5.75
N PRO A 22 9.02 -10.97 -5.54
CA PRO A 22 9.97 -10.65 -6.61
C PRO A 22 9.93 -11.61 -7.81
N THR A 23 9.35 -12.81 -7.66
CA THR A 23 9.36 -13.84 -8.71
C THR A 23 8.02 -14.56 -8.92
N ALA A 24 7.05 -14.38 -8.02
CA ALA A 24 5.75 -15.05 -8.07
C ALA A 24 4.59 -14.03 -7.91
N PRO A 25 3.42 -14.29 -8.54
CA PRO A 25 3.23 -15.23 -9.66
C PRO A 25 4.12 -14.86 -10.86
N SER A 26 4.35 -15.75 -11.82
CA SER A 26 5.22 -15.46 -12.96
C SER A 26 4.68 -14.33 -13.85
N ASP A 27 5.57 -13.66 -14.59
CA ASP A 27 5.17 -12.55 -15.46
C ASP A 27 4.17 -12.96 -16.56
N ASP A 28 4.19 -14.22 -17.00
CA ASP A 28 3.21 -14.75 -17.95
C ASP A 28 1.76 -14.72 -17.41
N LEU A 29 1.59 -14.68 -16.08
CA LEU A 29 0.29 -14.51 -15.44
C LEU A 29 -0.03 -13.05 -15.11
N VAL A 30 1.00 -12.23 -14.85
CA VAL A 30 0.82 -10.84 -14.38
C VAL A 30 0.72 -9.86 -15.55
N VAL A 31 1.61 -9.95 -16.54
CA VAL A 31 1.68 -9.01 -17.66
C VAL A 31 0.37 -8.92 -18.45
N PRO A 32 -0.33 -10.04 -18.76
CA PRO A 32 -1.60 -9.97 -19.49
C PRO A 32 -2.70 -9.18 -18.78
N LEU A 33 -2.64 -9.08 -17.45
CA LEU A 33 -3.62 -8.36 -16.64
C LEU A 33 -3.45 -6.84 -16.75
N LYS A 34 -2.29 -6.35 -17.19
CA LYS A 34 -1.95 -4.91 -17.32
C LYS A 34 -2.06 -4.17 -15.96
N PRO A 35 -1.31 -4.62 -14.93
CA PRO A 35 -1.36 -4.02 -13.60
C PRO A 35 -1.12 -2.51 -13.64
N ARG A 36 -1.88 -1.77 -12.84
CA ARG A 36 -1.70 -0.33 -12.64
C ARG A 36 -1.18 0.00 -11.24
N MET A 37 -1.44 -0.85 -10.25
CA MET A 37 -1.06 -0.61 -8.87
C MET A 37 -0.89 -1.90 -8.08
N PHE A 38 0.06 -1.91 -7.16
CA PHE A 38 0.19 -2.93 -6.12
C PHE A 38 0.15 -2.24 -4.76
N ARG A 39 -0.76 -2.69 -3.88
CA ARG A 39 -0.81 -2.27 -2.47
C ARG A 39 -0.16 -3.35 -1.61
N LEU A 40 0.96 -3.00 -0.99
CA LEU A 40 1.89 -3.93 -0.34
C LEU A 40 2.17 -3.50 1.11
N ASN A 41 2.71 -4.41 1.89
CA ASN A 41 3.11 -4.16 3.28
C ASN A 41 4.64 -4.25 3.47
N ALA A 42 5.16 -3.72 4.58
CA ALA A 42 6.61 -3.72 4.87
C ALA A 42 7.05 -4.78 5.91
N VAL A 43 6.14 -5.66 6.36
CA VAL A 43 6.40 -6.60 7.47
C VAL A 43 6.26 -8.05 7.03
N PHE A 44 5.06 -8.47 6.64
CA PHE A 44 4.80 -9.79 6.08
C PHE A 44 5.51 -9.93 4.73
N ASP A 45 6.48 -10.84 4.68
CA ASP A 45 7.36 -11.12 3.53
C ASP A 45 8.11 -9.90 2.97
N ASN A 46 8.07 -8.78 3.67
CA ASN A 46 8.71 -7.53 3.30
C ASN A 46 8.39 -7.10 1.86
N GLU A 47 7.13 -7.26 1.45
CA GLU A 47 6.68 -7.12 0.07
C GLU A 47 7.07 -5.77 -0.55
N ALA A 48 6.81 -4.67 0.15
CA ALA A 48 7.05 -3.33 -0.39
C ALA A 48 8.53 -3.09 -0.74
N TRP A 49 9.45 -3.61 0.08
CA TRP A 49 10.88 -3.42 -0.14
C TRP A 49 11.44 -4.39 -1.18
N THR A 50 10.98 -5.64 -1.16
CA THR A 50 11.48 -6.67 -2.07
C THR A 50 10.89 -6.56 -3.48
N CYS A 51 9.64 -6.11 -3.60
CA CYS A 51 8.92 -6.08 -4.87
C CYS A 51 9.03 -4.75 -5.63
N TYR A 52 9.54 -3.67 -5.02
CA TYR A 52 9.56 -2.33 -5.63
C TYR A 52 10.10 -2.34 -7.06
N ALA A 53 11.28 -2.94 -7.28
CA ALA A 53 11.90 -3.00 -8.60
C ALA A 53 10.99 -3.67 -9.65
N ARG A 54 10.35 -4.79 -9.28
CA ARG A 54 9.44 -5.52 -10.16
C ARG A 54 8.18 -4.73 -10.46
N VAL A 55 7.59 -4.05 -9.46
CA VAL A 55 6.44 -3.16 -9.65
C VAL A 55 6.77 -2.08 -10.69
N LYS A 56 7.97 -1.48 -10.61
CA LYS A 56 8.41 -0.46 -11.58
C LYS A 56 8.68 -1.04 -12.96
N GLN A 57 9.25 -2.24 -13.06
CA GLN A 57 9.44 -2.94 -14.35
C GLN A 57 8.10 -3.23 -15.05
N LEU A 58 7.04 -3.53 -14.28
CA LEU A 58 5.68 -3.70 -14.80
C LEU A 58 4.99 -2.38 -15.18
N GLY A 59 5.63 -1.22 -14.95
CA GLY A 59 5.04 0.09 -15.20
C GLY A 59 3.89 0.44 -14.26
N ALA A 60 3.82 -0.20 -13.09
CA ALA A 60 2.77 0.00 -12.10
C ALA A 60 3.22 0.95 -10.97
N LYS A 61 2.24 1.51 -10.28
CA LYS A 61 2.45 2.25 -9.03
C LYS A 61 2.56 1.29 -7.85
N MET A 62 3.25 1.74 -6.80
CA MET A 62 3.28 1.03 -5.53
C MET A 62 2.59 1.89 -4.47
N GLN A 63 1.72 1.27 -3.69
CA GLN A 63 1.14 1.84 -2.48
C GLN A 63 1.61 0.99 -1.29
N LEU A 64 2.06 1.63 -0.22
CA LEU A 64 2.46 0.98 1.02
C LEU A 64 1.46 1.32 2.12
N VAL A 65 0.86 0.30 2.73
CA VAL A 65 -0.03 0.49 3.90
C VAL A 65 0.78 0.58 5.20
N VAL A 66 0.79 1.77 5.80
CA VAL A 66 1.61 2.09 6.97
C VAL A 66 1.09 1.36 8.22
N SER A 67 -0.23 1.26 8.38
CA SER A 67 -0.84 0.60 9.55
C SER A 67 -0.49 -0.88 9.67
N ASP A 68 -0.20 -1.59 8.57
CA ASP A 68 0.29 -2.97 8.63
C ASP A 68 1.68 -3.06 9.27
N SER A 69 2.48 -2.01 9.15
CA SER A 69 3.81 -1.92 9.75
C SER A 69 3.75 -1.56 11.23
N TYR A 70 2.78 -0.73 11.59
CA TYR A 70 2.57 -0.29 12.96
C TYR A 70 1.82 -1.32 13.82
N GLY A 71 0.89 -2.05 13.22
CA GLY A 71 -0.02 -2.96 13.90
C GLY A 71 -1.33 -2.30 14.34
N TYR A 72 -2.28 -3.13 14.76
CA TYR A 72 -3.67 -2.71 15.03
C TYR A 72 -4.08 -2.75 16.51
N ASP A 73 -3.12 -2.95 17.42
CA ASP A 73 -3.38 -3.05 18.86
C ASP A 73 -3.34 -1.69 19.58
N ASN A 74 -2.65 -0.69 19.02
CA ASN A 74 -2.34 0.58 19.70
C ASN A 74 -2.76 1.82 18.88
N TRP A 75 -4.03 2.19 18.80
CA TRP A 75 -4.47 3.23 17.84
C TRP A 75 -3.88 4.63 18.10
N PRO A 76 -3.18 5.26 17.12
CA PRO A 76 -2.53 6.56 17.26
C PRO A 76 -3.47 7.72 17.64
N GLY A 77 -4.78 7.53 17.42
CA GLY A 77 -5.82 8.46 17.88
C GLY A 77 -5.86 8.63 19.40
N TYR A 78 -5.23 7.74 20.18
CA TYR A 78 -4.94 7.97 21.60
C TYR A 78 -3.54 8.56 21.76
N ASN A 79 -3.45 9.70 22.46
CA ASN A 79 -2.22 10.48 22.60
C ASN A 79 -1.01 9.64 23.09
N GLN A 80 -1.21 8.62 23.92
CA GLN A 80 -0.12 7.78 24.41
C GLN A 80 0.58 6.96 23.31
N TYR A 81 -0.07 6.75 22.16
CA TYR A 81 0.43 5.94 21.06
C TYR A 81 0.95 6.78 19.89
N LYS A 82 0.74 8.10 19.93
CA LYS A 82 1.12 9.02 18.86
C LYS A 82 2.62 8.97 18.52
N SER A 83 3.50 8.94 19.51
CA SER A 83 4.95 8.94 19.24
C SER A 83 5.41 7.65 18.55
N ALA A 84 4.87 6.48 18.94
CA ALA A 84 5.22 5.22 18.31
C ALA A 84 4.77 5.18 16.83
N TRP A 85 3.62 5.78 16.53
CA TRP A 85 3.13 5.98 15.18
C TRP A 85 4.05 6.86 14.33
N GLU A 86 4.43 8.03 14.86
CA GLU A 86 5.34 8.96 14.19
C GLU A 86 6.72 8.32 13.93
N THR A 87 7.24 7.54 14.89
CA THR A 87 8.47 6.76 14.71
C THR A 87 8.32 5.73 13.59
N THR A 88 7.20 5.01 13.53
CA THR A 88 6.97 4.02 12.46
C THR A 88 6.97 4.67 11.08
N ILE A 89 6.31 5.83 10.92
CA ILE A 89 6.34 6.57 9.66
C ILE A 89 7.78 7.00 9.32
N ALA A 90 8.51 7.54 10.29
CA ALA A 90 9.88 8.00 10.09
C ALA A 90 10.80 6.86 9.64
N ASP A 91 10.70 5.69 10.26
CA ASP A 91 11.50 4.52 9.94
C ASP A 91 11.21 4.00 8.53
N LEU A 92 9.93 3.92 8.13
CA LEU A 92 9.56 3.50 6.78
C LEU A 92 10.06 4.46 5.71
N VAL A 93 9.95 5.78 5.95
CA VAL A 93 10.43 6.80 5.01
C VAL A 93 11.96 6.77 4.91
N ALA A 94 12.67 6.64 6.04
CA ALA A 94 14.13 6.50 6.05
C ALA A 94 14.58 5.23 5.32
N GLN A 95 13.86 4.11 5.48
CA GLN A 95 14.15 2.88 4.74
C GLN A 95 13.96 3.08 3.23
N ALA A 96 12.86 3.69 2.80
CA ALA A 96 12.62 3.98 1.39
C ALA A 96 13.71 4.89 0.80
N ASP A 97 14.11 5.94 1.52
CA ASP A 97 15.19 6.85 1.11
C ASP A 97 16.54 6.12 1.00
N SER A 98 16.88 5.28 1.98
CA SER A 98 18.12 4.49 1.97
C SER A 98 18.22 3.52 0.78
N LEU A 99 17.07 3.08 0.25
CA LEU A 99 16.96 2.20 -0.92
C LEU A 99 16.82 3.00 -2.24
N GLY A 100 16.73 4.32 -2.19
CA GLY A 100 16.51 5.18 -3.35
C GLY A 100 15.10 5.06 -3.94
N PHE A 101 14.10 4.68 -3.14
CA PHE A 101 12.73 4.52 -3.60
C PHE A 101 11.97 5.85 -3.49
N ALA A 102 11.67 6.46 -4.63
CA ALA A 102 11.08 7.79 -4.69
C ALA A 102 9.59 7.84 -5.08
N ASP A 103 9.01 6.73 -5.54
CA ASP A 103 7.64 6.67 -6.10
C ASP A 103 6.76 5.65 -5.37
N ILE A 104 6.48 5.97 -4.09
CA ILE A 104 5.62 5.22 -3.18
C ILE A 104 4.43 6.10 -2.79
N GLU A 105 3.21 5.57 -2.95
CA GLU A 105 2.01 6.13 -2.33
C GLU A 105 1.87 5.60 -0.91
N TRP A 106 1.78 6.49 0.08
CA TRP A 106 1.68 6.11 1.49
C TRP A 106 0.20 6.06 1.90
N ASP A 107 -0.32 4.85 2.12
CA ASP A 107 -1.66 4.63 2.64
C ASP A 107 -1.60 4.55 4.16
N MET A 108 -2.11 5.60 4.82
CA MET A 108 -1.89 5.80 6.25
C MET A 108 -2.59 4.74 7.12
N TRP A 109 -3.79 4.26 6.76
CA TRP A 109 -4.51 3.35 7.63
C TRP A 109 -5.53 2.48 6.90
N ASN A 110 -5.54 1.19 7.22
CA ASN A 110 -6.50 0.23 6.68
C ASN A 110 -7.85 0.30 7.42
N GLU A 111 -8.93 0.51 6.67
CA GLU A 111 -10.32 0.34 7.12
C GLU A 111 -10.64 0.92 8.52
N PRO A 112 -10.42 2.22 8.76
CA PRO A 112 -10.67 2.86 10.07
C PRO A 112 -12.16 2.86 10.48
N ASN A 113 -13.06 2.49 9.57
CA ASN A 113 -14.48 2.29 9.82
C ASN A 113 -14.83 0.89 10.34
N TYR A 114 -13.85 -0.02 10.45
CA TYR A 114 -14.06 -1.38 10.97
C TYR A 114 -13.34 -1.57 12.31
N SER A 115 -14.07 -2.05 13.31
CA SER A 115 -13.61 -2.14 14.71
C SER A 115 -12.46 -3.12 14.96
N GLN A 116 -12.13 -3.94 13.98
CA GLN A 116 -10.93 -4.76 13.99
C GLN A 116 -9.66 -3.92 13.79
N PHE A 117 -9.74 -2.86 12.98
CA PHE A 117 -8.59 -2.04 12.59
C PHE A 117 -8.55 -0.68 13.27
N TRP A 118 -9.67 -0.21 13.83
CA TRP A 118 -9.73 1.05 14.57
C TRP A 118 -10.87 1.05 15.57
N ARG A 119 -10.58 1.29 16.85
CA ARG A 119 -11.63 1.49 17.87
C ARG A 119 -11.60 2.84 18.56
N ALA A 120 -10.70 3.74 18.15
CA ALA A 120 -10.83 5.14 18.53
C ALA A 120 -12.05 5.76 17.81
N SER A 121 -12.44 6.97 18.19
CA SER A 121 -13.50 7.68 17.50
C SER A 121 -13.09 8.12 16.08
N THR A 122 -14.06 8.37 15.21
CA THR A 122 -13.83 9.01 13.90
C THR A 122 -13.14 10.37 14.04
N GLN A 123 -13.44 11.12 15.10
CA GLN A 123 -12.81 12.41 15.36
C GLN A 123 -11.35 12.27 15.82
N GLN A 124 -10.93 11.11 16.30
CA GLN A 124 -9.52 10.84 16.58
C GLN A 124 -8.76 10.34 15.35
N PHE A 125 -9.47 9.99 14.27
CA PHE A 125 -8.87 9.56 13.02
C PHE A 125 -8.51 10.75 12.12
N TYR A 126 -9.32 11.81 12.14
CA TYR A 126 -9.13 13.07 11.40
C TYR A 126 -8.41 14.12 12.25
#